data_AF-A0A975M4J2-F1
#
_entry.id   AF-A0A975M4J2-F1
#
_cell.length_a   1.000
_cell.length_b   1.000
_cell.length_c   1.000
_cell.angle_alpha   90.00
_cell.angle_beta   90.00
_cell.angle_gamma   90.00
#
_symmetry.space_group_name_H-M   'P 1'
#
loop_
_entity.id
_entity.type
_entity.pdbx_description
1 polymer ?
#
loop_
_entity_poly.entity_id
_entity_poly.type
_entity_poly.pdbx_seq_one_letter_code
_entity_poly.pdbx_strand_id
1 'polypeptide(L)'
;MQRDSDQRETHTPDIQPASTTVTATALGSWPGTDPAEATRIIRGELGDPHLPFLVELPARGPGADALGRTAALLVDLAVDVQPHGWRLVPRPGKDHRRAVSLLGQDINALADVAGVEERPGKALKVSLRGPLSLAAGLYLHSGERALSDAGARRELLQSLAAGAADFVARVREAVPGADIIVQLDEPDIADVLGGTIPTASGYRTLRSVPASEVSSAWQQMIEALSGAGAAQTVLRLPEAARSGALRAGAQSPFALALGAGADGAALPAEGLTGRDWEGIAEAVEGGRSIWLGVLPVPGGDNGNTANTEPRQVKALVQDVLRPWSKIGLPATALPALRLTPAGELAEASPSSARRVLSRLTQTAEALTQVAAEG
;
A
#
# COMPACT_ATOMS: atom_id res chain seq x y z
N MET A 1 -44.38 35.69 6.00
CA MET A 1 -44.11 34.42 6.70
C MET A 1 -43.52 33.48 5.66
N GLN A 2 -42.24 33.70 5.39
CA GLN A 2 -41.43 33.07 4.34
C GLN A 2 -41.29 31.57 4.63
N ARG A 3 -41.45 30.73 3.60
CA ARG A 3 -41.01 29.33 3.61
C ARG A 3 -39.58 29.32 3.07
N ASP A 4 -38.61 29.10 3.95
CA ASP A 4 -37.24 28.81 3.54
C ASP A 4 -37.21 27.43 2.88
N SER A 5 -36.82 27.45 1.61
CA SER A 5 -36.59 26.27 0.79
C SER A 5 -35.11 25.93 0.93
N ASP A 6 -34.81 25.03 1.86
CA ASP A 6 -33.46 24.53 2.14
C ASP A 6 -33.02 23.63 0.97
N GLN A 7 -32.37 24.24 -0.02
CA GLN A 7 -31.73 23.51 -1.12
C GLN A 7 -30.48 22.82 -0.57
N ARG A 8 -30.59 21.51 -0.31
CA ARG A 8 -29.44 20.65 -0.11
C ARG A 8 -28.70 20.52 -1.44
N GLU A 9 -27.64 21.30 -1.60
CA GLU A 9 -26.64 21.07 -2.63
C GLU A 9 -26.02 19.68 -2.42
N THR A 10 -26.36 18.77 -3.33
CA THR A 10 -25.73 17.47 -3.47
C THR A 10 -24.28 17.70 -3.91
N HIS A 11 -23.34 17.52 -2.98
CA HIS A 11 -21.91 17.51 -3.25
C HIS A 11 -21.57 16.25 -4.07
N THR A 12 -21.61 16.38 -5.40
CA THR A 12 -21.02 15.40 -6.32
C THR A 12 -19.51 15.45 -6.10
N PRO A 13 -18.82 14.34 -5.74
CA PRO A 13 -17.38 14.35 -5.61
C PRO A 13 -16.76 14.67 -6.97
N ASP A 14 -15.97 15.73 -7.01
CA ASP A 14 -15.27 16.21 -8.19
C ASP A 14 -14.24 15.14 -8.60
N ILE A 15 -14.52 14.44 -9.69
CA ILE A 15 -13.64 13.40 -10.25
C ILE A 15 -12.42 14.15 -10.80
N GLN A 16 -11.30 14.10 -10.07
CA GLN A 16 -10.02 14.64 -10.51
C GLN A 16 -9.70 14.14 -11.95
N PRO A 17 -9.21 15.02 -12.85
CA PRO A 17 -8.98 14.64 -14.24
C PRO A 17 -8.00 13.47 -14.31
N ALA A 18 -8.34 12.48 -15.15
CA ALA A 18 -7.50 11.33 -15.42
C ALA A 18 -6.07 11.80 -15.76
N SER A 19 -5.09 11.23 -15.06
CA SER A 19 -3.67 11.43 -15.36
C SER A 19 -3.45 11.24 -16.87
N THR A 20 -2.65 12.10 -17.49
CA THR A 20 -2.31 11.97 -18.92
C THR A 20 -1.07 11.08 -19.14
N THR A 21 -0.44 10.63 -18.05
CA THR A 21 0.82 9.87 -18.08
C THR A 21 0.75 8.63 -17.21
N VAL A 22 1.40 7.56 -17.63
CA VAL A 22 1.68 6.39 -16.79
C VAL A 22 2.74 6.81 -15.77
N THR A 23 2.53 6.47 -14.50
CA THR A 23 3.44 6.85 -13.41
C THR A 23 4.11 5.64 -12.80
N ALA A 24 5.14 5.83 -11.97
CA ALA A 24 5.85 4.76 -11.28
C ALA A 24 5.97 5.08 -9.79
N THR A 25 6.00 4.04 -8.95
CA THR A 25 6.33 4.13 -7.53
C THR A 25 6.91 2.79 -7.04
N ALA A 26 7.26 2.67 -5.77
CA ALA A 26 7.60 1.39 -5.14
C ALA A 26 6.68 1.09 -3.96
N LEU A 27 6.80 -0.10 -3.35
CA LEU A 27 5.86 -0.59 -2.33
C LEU A 27 6.05 0.07 -0.95
N GLY A 28 7.25 0.57 -0.63
CA GLY A 28 7.55 1.31 0.60
C GLY A 28 8.87 0.87 1.26
N SER A 29 9.09 -0.44 1.36
CA SER A 29 10.30 -1.04 1.92
C SER A 29 11.53 -0.74 1.09
N TRP A 30 12.59 -0.25 1.74
CA TRP A 30 13.84 0.20 1.10
C TRP A 30 15.08 -0.33 1.85
N PRO A 31 16.20 -0.57 1.15
CA PRO A 31 17.40 -1.07 1.80
C PRO A 31 18.21 0.04 2.49
N GLY A 32 18.93 -0.34 3.54
CA GLY A 32 19.78 0.57 4.31
C GLY A 32 19.15 1.02 5.63
N THR A 33 19.81 1.98 6.28
CA THR A 33 19.44 2.42 7.64
C THR A 33 19.40 3.94 7.81
N ASP A 34 19.81 4.71 6.80
CA ASP A 34 19.76 6.18 6.81
C ASP A 34 18.47 6.67 6.11
N PRO A 35 17.51 7.23 6.86
CA PRO A 35 16.26 7.73 6.28
C PRO A 35 16.45 8.97 5.40
N ALA A 36 17.43 9.82 5.68
CA ALA A 36 17.67 11.04 4.90
C ALA A 36 18.35 10.73 3.57
N GLU A 37 19.31 9.80 3.55
CA GLU A 37 19.88 9.29 2.31
C GLU A 37 18.84 8.57 1.44
N ALA A 38 18.05 7.66 2.03
CA ALA A 38 17.02 6.95 1.29
C ALA A 38 15.97 7.90 0.70
N THR A 39 15.50 8.88 1.47
CA THR A 39 14.53 9.88 1.02
C THR A 39 15.08 10.72 -0.14
N ARG A 40 16.34 11.15 -0.09
CA ARG A 40 16.99 11.87 -1.21
C ARG A 40 17.06 11.03 -2.48
N ILE A 41 17.40 9.75 -2.37
CA ILE A 41 17.44 8.84 -3.53
C ILE A 41 16.03 8.67 -4.11
N ILE A 42 15.04 8.37 -3.27
CA ILE A 42 13.66 8.13 -3.71
C ILE A 42 13.09 9.36 -4.41
N ARG A 43 13.23 10.55 -3.83
CA ARG A 43 12.73 11.79 -4.41
C ARG A 43 13.51 12.22 -5.66
N GLY A 44 14.80 11.92 -5.74
CA GLY A 44 15.62 12.15 -6.93
C GLY A 44 15.27 11.24 -8.11
N GLU A 45 14.86 10.00 -7.84
CA GLU A 45 14.48 9.03 -8.89
C GLU A 45 12.98 9.07 -9.24
N LEU A 46 12.11 9.43 -8.28
CA LEU A 46 10.66 9.51 -8.44
C LEU A 46 10.16 10.96 -8.34
N GLY A 47 10.74 11.87 -9.14
CA GLY A 47 10.23 13.23 -9.31
C GLY A 47 8.94 13.29 -10.15
N ASP A 48 8.36 14.49 -10.32
CA ASP A 48 7.16 14.71 -11.17
C ASP A 48 7.40 14.14 -12.60
N PRO A 49 6.51 13.28 -13.15
CA PRO A 49 5.15 12.93 -12.71
C PRO A 49 5.02 11.67 -11.83
N HIS A 50 6.12 11.08 -11.39
CA HIS A 50 6.14 9.87 -10.57
C HIS A 50 5.79 10.17 -9.10
N LEU A 51 5.52 9.10 -8.34
CA LEU A 51 5.04 9.21 -6.97
C LEU A 51 6.14 8.81 -5.97
N PRO A 52 6.82 9.77 -5.33
CA PRO A 52 7.75 9.49 -4.25
C PRO A 52 6.98 9.00 -3.01
N PHE A 53 7.67 8.32 -2.11
CA PHE A 53 7.05 7.71 -0.94
C PHE A 53 7.86 7.92 0.33
N LEU A 54 7.17 7.92 1.47
CA LEU A 54 7.80 7.87 2.78
C LEU A 54 8.43 6.50 2.99
N VAL A 55 9.73 6.49 3.24
CA VAL A 55 10.54 5.28 3.28
C VAL A 55 10.24 4.41 4.50
N GLU A 56 10.23 3.09 4.29
CA GLU A 56 10.28 2.10 5.37
C GLU A 56 11.65 1.40 5.33
N LEU A 57 12.37 1.39 6.47
CA LEU A 57 13.72 0.85 6.59
C LEU A 57 13.81 -0.30 7.61
N PRO A 58 13.34 -1.53 7.27
CA PRO A 58 13.31 -2.65 8.20
C PRO A 58 14.67 -3.02 8.82
N ALA A 59 15.78 -2.73 8.13
CA ALA A 59 17.14 -3.04 8.60
C ALA A 59 17.56 -2.24 9.86
N ARG A 60 16.79 -1.21 10.28
CA ARG A 60 16.99 -0.53 11.57
C ARG A 60 16.49 -1.34 12.78
N GLY A 61 15.91 -2.50 12.52
CA GLY A 61 15.47 -3.45 13.53
C GLY A 61 14.00 -3.31 13.90
N PRO A 62 13.57 -4.00 14.98
CA PRO A 62 12.16 -4.06 15.37
C PRO A 62 11.58 -2.67 15.58
N GLY A 63 10.46 -2.40 14.90
CA GLY A 63 9.70 -1.16 14.97
C GLY A 63 9.86 -0.30 13.71
N ALA A 64 10.89 -0.58 12.90
CA ALA A 64 11.04 0.01 11.58
C ALA A 64 10.42 -0.86 10.46
N ASP A 65 10.04 -2.10 10.78
CA ASP A 65 9.26 -2.97 9.90
C ASP A 65 7.80 -2.49 9.77
N ALA A 66 7.14 -2.86 8.68
CA ALA A 66 5.78 -2.41 8.37
C ALA A 66 4.75 -2.70 9.49
N LEU A 67 4.87 -3.84 10.18
CA LEU A 67 3.95 -4.20 11.25
C LEU A 67 4.20 -3.34 12.49
N GLY A 68 5.44 -3.26 12.96
CA GLY A 68 5.83 -2.44 14.10
C GLY A 68 5.58 -0.95 13.90
N ARG A 69 5.87 -0.45 12.69
CA ARG A 69 5.61 0.94 12.29
C ARG A 69 4.12 1.28 12.36
N THR A 70 3.27 0.41 11.80
CA THR A 70 1.81 0.62 11.84
C THR A 70 1.28 0.46 13.26
N ALA A 71 1.78 -0.50 14.02
CA ALA A 71 1.40 -0.69 15.41
C ALA A 71 1.78 0.50 16.32
N ALA A 72 2.82 1.27 15.95
CA ALA A 72 3.19 2.50 16.63
C ALA A 72 2.19 3.64 16.45
N LEU A 73 1.25 3.53 15.50
CA LEU A 73 0.19 4.51 15.27
C LEU A 73 -1.03 4.27 16.16
N LEU A 74 -1.17 3.07 16.72
CA LEU A 74 -2.36 2.71 17.48
C LEU A 74 -2.57 3.66 18.68
N VAL A 75 -3.76 4.27 18.74
CA VAL A 75 -4.19 5.13 19.85
C VAL A 75 -4.73 4.26 20.98
N ASP A 76 -4.32 4.55 22.22
CA ASP A 76 -4.71 3.82 23.44
C ASP A 76 -4.35 2.31 23.50
N LEU A 77 -3.73 1.76 22.44
CA LEU A 77 -3.17 0.42 22.41
C LEU A 77 -1.65 0.48 22.30
N ALA A 78 -0.96 -0.21 23.20
CA ALA A 78 0.49 -0.35 23.15
C ALA A 78 0.90 -1.72 22.63
N VAL A 79 2.15 -1.83 22.16
CA VAL A 79 2.72 -3.08 21.67
C VAL A 79 4.12 -3.36 22.24
N ASP A 80 4.45 -4.63 22.43
CA ASP A 80 5.81 -5.08 22.72
C ASP A 80 6.27 -6.18 21.75
N VAL A 81 7.58 -6.37 21.65
CA VAL A 81 8.15 -7.42 20.80
C VAL A 81 8.38 -8.65 21.67
N GLN A 82 7.77 -9.76 21.29
CA GLN A 82 7.95 -11.07 21.88
C GLN A 82 8.63 -12.01 20.88
N PRO A 83 9.18 -13.17 21.33
CA PRO A 83 9.82 -14.12 20.41
C PRO A 83 8.92 -14.61 19.27
N HIS A 84 7.60 -14.64 19.49
CA HIS A 84 6.60 -15.05 18.50
C HIS A 84 6.08 -13.88 17.63
N GLY A 85 6.50 -12.64 17.89
CA GLY A 85 6.09 -11.44 17.16
C GLY A 85 5.59 -10.31 18.06
N TRP A 86 4.95 -9.33 17.44
CA TRP A 86 4.40 -8.16 18.12
C TRP A 86 3.14 -8.53 18.90
N ARG A 87 3.04 -8.09 20.15
CA ARG A 87 1.90 -8.37 21.03
C ARG A 87 1.31 -7.09 21.59
N LEU A 88 -0.01 -7.03 21.67
CA LEU A 88 -0.74 -5.95 22.34
C LEU A 88 -0.51 -6.00 23.85
N VAL A 89 -0.21 -4.85 24.45
CA VAL A 89 0.06 -4.68 25.88
C VAL A 89 -0.72 -3.49 26.45
N PRO A 90 -1.08 -3.49 27.76
CA PRO A 90 -1.90 -2.43 28.34
C PRO A 90 -1.14 -1.10 28.51
N ARG A 91 0.20 -1.10 28.42
CA ARG A 91 1.02 0.09 28.65
C ARG A 91 2.22 0.16 27.70
N PRO A 92 2.59 1.36 27.24
CA PRO A 92 3.71 1.55 26.33
C PRO A 92 5.05 1.17 26.99
N GLY A 93 5.71 0.17 26.42
CA GLY A 93 7.02 -0.31 26.83
C GLY A 93 8.19 0.42 26.15
N LYS A 94 9.37 -0.22 26.17
CA LYS A 94 10.54 0.26 25.42
C LYS A 94 10.35 0.08 23.92
N ASP A 95 9.81 -1.06 23.49
CA ASP A 95 9.66 -1.39 22.07
C ASP A 95 8.64 -0.48 21.37
N HIS A 96 7.47 -0.25 21.99
CA HIS A 96 6.49 0.73 21.49
C HIS A 96 7.13 2.13 21.30
N ARG A 97 7.80 2.65 22.34
CA ARG A 97 8.46 3.96 22.27
C ARG A 97 9.56 4.01 21.22
N ARG A 98 10.29 2.91 21.02
CA ARG A 98 11.28 2.79 19.94
C ARG A 98 10.62 2.87 18.57
N ALA A 99 9.53 2.16 18.33
CA ALA A 99 8.80 2.19 17.06
C ALA A 99 8.23 3.59 16.77
N VAL A 100 7.62 4.25 17.76
CA VAL A 100 7.16 5.64 17.66
C VAL A 100 8.31 6.59 17.32
N SER A 101 9.47 6.42 17.98
CA SER A 101 10.65 7.25 17.73
C SER A 101 11.22 7.04 16.32
N LEU A 102 11.27 5.80 15.82
CA LEU A 102 11.76 5.49 14.47
C LEU A 102 10.85 6.11 13.40
N LEU A 103 9.53 5.99 13.57
CA LEU A 103 8.55 6.64 12.70
C LEU A 103 8.71 8.17 12.71
N GLY A 104 8.89 8.78 13.89
CA GLY A 104 9.14 10.21 14.00
C GLY A 104 10.42 10.65 13.28
N GLN A 105 11.49 9.87 13.39
CA GLN A 105 12.74 10.13 12.66
C GLN A 105 12.54 10.08 11.14
N ASP A 106 11.70 9.20 10.62
CA ASP A 106 11.41 9.13 9.19
C ASP A 106 10.64 10.35 8.69
N ILE A 107 9.64 10.80 9.46
CA ILE A 107 8.86 12.00 9.12
C ILE A 107 9.77 13.24 9.17
N ASN A 108 10.64 13.34 10.18
CA ASN A 108 11.59 14.45 10.29
C ASN A 108 12.59 14.45 9.12
N ALA A 109 13.17 13.28 8.79
CA ALA A 109 14.07 13.16 7.64
C ALA A 109 13.38 13.52 6.32
N LEU A 110 12.09 13.16 6.17
CA LEU A 110 11.28 13.58 5.04
C LEU A 110 11.10 15.11 5.01
N ALA A 111 10.76 15.73 6.15
CA ALA A 111 10.59 17.17 6.25
C ALA A 111 11.89 17.92 5.92
N ASP A 112 13.02 17.44 6.45
CA ASP A 112 14.35 18.04 6.21
C ASP A 112 14.71 18.00 4.72
N VAL A 113 14.47 16.87 4.04
CA VAL A 113 14.75 16.74 2.59
C VAL A 113 13.76 17.54 1.76
N ALA A 114 12.46 17.51 2.08
CA ALA A 114 11.46 18.27 1.35
C ALA A 114 11.64 19.79 1.51
N GLY A 115 12.09 20.25 2.68
CA GLY A 115 12.31 21.67 2.97
C GLY A 115 13.47 22.32 2.23
N VAL A 116 14.42 21.53 1.71
CA VAL A 116 15.56 22.03 0.91
C VAL A 116 15.34 21.92 -0.59
N GLU A 117 14.26 21.27 -1.03
CA GLU A 117 13.96 21.11 -2.46
C GLU A 117 13.41 22.41 -3.06
N GLU A 118 13.95 22.82 -4.21
CA GLU A 118 13.46 23.98 -4.96
C GLU A 118 12.07 23.74 -5.58
N ARG A 119 11.74 22.48 -5.85
CA ARG A 119 10.48 22.04 -6.48
C ARG A 119 9.92 20.84 -5.74
N PRO A 120 9.14 21.05 -4.67
CA PRO A 120 8.49 19.94 -3.97
C PRO A 120 7.55 19.20 -4.91
N GLY A 121 7.60 17.87 -4.88
CA GLY A 121 6.67 17.02 -5.63
C GLY A 121 5.22 17.28 -5.23
N LYS A 122 4.30 17.16 -6.19
CA LYS A 122 2.86 17.44 -5.98
C LYS A 122 2.13 16.38 -5.17
N ALA A 123 2.69 15.18 -5.07
CA ALA A 123 2.09 14.07 -4.35
C ALA A 123 3.15 13.29 -3.58
N LEU A 124 2.74 12.70 -2.46
CA LEU A 124 3.58 11.84 -1.64
C LEU A 124 2.76 10.61 -1.21
N LYS A 125 3.35 9.43 -1.39
CA LYS A 125 2.77 8.19 -0.91
C LYS A 125 3.22 7.85 0.51
N VAL A 126 2.31 7.37 1.34
CA VAL A 126 2.62 6.71 2.61
C VAL A 126 2.03 5.31 2.61
N SER A 127 2.75 4.35 3.21
CA SER A 127 2.29 2.97 3.36
C SER A 127 1.94 2.67 4.81
N LEU A 128 0.89 1.88 5.01
CA LEU A 128 0.41 1.39 6.30
C LEU A 128 -0.01 -0.08 6.15
N ARG A 129 0.17 -0.88 7.19
CA ARG A 129 -0.44 -2.21 7.22
C ARG A 129 -1.95 -2.08 7.43
N GLY A 130 -2.75 -2.73 6.60
CA GLY A 130 -4.19 -2.71 6.70
C GLY A 130 -4.70 -3.39 7.99
N PRO A 131 -5.94 -3.07 8.44
CA PRO A 131 -6.46 -3.50 9.73
C PRO A 131 -6.53 -5.03 9.88
N LEU A 132 -6.80 -5.78 8.80
CA LEU A 132 -6.98 -7.24 8.88
C LEU A 132 -5.62 -7.94 8.97
N SER A 133 -4.67 -7.56 8.12
CA SER A 133 -3.28 -8.02 8.21
C SER A 133 -2.58 -7.56 9.48
N LEU A 134 -2.90 -6.38 10.00
CA LEU A 134 -2.40 -5.93 11.30
C LEU A 134 -2.93 -6.84 12.42
N ALA A 135 -4.24 -7.12 12.43
CA ALA A 135 -4.83 -8.05 13.39
C ALA A 135 -4.29 -9.49 13.23
N ALA A 136 -3.94 -9.91 12.01
CA ALA A 136 -3.28 -11.18 11.76
C ALA A 136 -1.86 -11.18 12.32
N GLY A 137 -1.10 -10.09 12.19
CA GLY A 137 0.29 -10.00 12.64
C GLY A 137 0.46 -9.77 14.15
N LEU A 138 -0.53 -9.18 14.82
CA LEU A 138 -0.48 -8.88 16.26
C LEU A 138 -1.02 -10.02 17.11
N TYR A 139 -0.34 -10.27 18.23
CA TYR A 139 -0.75 -11.24 19.25
C TYR A 139 -1.46 -10.57 20.42
N LEU A 140 -2.40 -11.29 21.03
CA LEU A 140 -3.01 -10.94 22.31
C LEU A 140 -2.14 -11.43 23.46
N HIS A 141 -2.43 -10.96 24.67
CA HIS A 141 -1.82 -11.48 25.90
C HIS A 141 -2.04 -12.99 26.10
N SER A 142 -3.14 -13.52 25.56
CA SER A 142 -3.46 -14.94 25.59
C SER A 142 -2.55 -15.80 24.70
N GLY A 143 -1.75 -15.17 23.84
CA GLY A 143 -0.84 -15.85 22.91
C GLY A 143 -1.45 -16.19 21.55
N GLU A 144 -2.75 -15.97 21.34
CA GLU A 144 -3.39 -16.08 20.03
C GLU A 144 -3.30 -14.77 19.24
N ARG A 145 -3.49 -14.81 17.92
CA ARG A 145 -3.52 -13.61 17.07
C ARG A 145 -4.77 -12.77 17.39
N ALA A 146 -4.65 -11.45 17.33
CA ALA A 146 -5.75 -10.51 17.55
C ALA A 146 -6.90 -10.73 16.56
N LEU A 147 -6.59 -11.24 15.35
CA LEU A 147 -7.58 -11.66 14.37
C LEU A 147 -8.61 -12.67 14.92
N SER A 148 -8.23 -13.51 15.89
CA SER A 148 -9.12 -14.53 16.45
C SER A 148 -10.30 -13.96 17.24
N ASP A 149 -10.19 -12.74 17.75
CA ASP A 149 -11.16 -12.10 18.64
C ASP A 149 -11.86 -10.91 17.93
N ALA A 150 -13.18 -10.97 17.81
CA ALA A 150 -13.96 -9.93 17.13
C ALA A 150 -13.96 -8.58 17.87
N GLY A 151 -13.87 -8.59 19.20
CA GLY A 151 -13.72 -7.39 20.01
C GLY A 151 -12.36 -6.75 19.76
N ALA A 152 -11.30 -7.54 19.78
CA ALA A 152 -9.95 -7.05 19.51
C ALA A 152 -9.81 -6.48 18.09
N ARG A 153 -10.42 -7.12 17.07
CA ARG A 153 -10.44 -6.57 15.70
C ARG A 153 -11.12 -5.20 15.62
N ARG A 154 -12.24 -5.03 16.32
CA ARG A 154 -12.98 -3.75 16.34
C ARG A 154 -12.19 -2.66 17.06
N GLU A 155 -11.60 -2.98 18.20
CA GLU A 155 -10.77 -2.04 18.97
C GLU A 155 -9.52 -1.64 18.18
N LEU A 156 -8.85 -2.60 17.54
CA LEU A 156 -7.72 -2.35 16.64
C LEU A 156 -8.10 -1.45 15.48
N LEU A 157 -9.24 -1.70 14.83
CA LEU A 157 -9.71 -0.87 13.72
C LEU A 157 -9.96 0.57 14.16
N GLN A 158 -10.65 0.78 15.29
CA GLN A 158 -10.93 2.12 15.81
C GLN A 158 -9.64 2.87 16.19
N SER A 159 -8.74 2.17 16.90
CA SER A 159 -7.45 2.68 17.32
C SER A 159 -6.55 3.03 16.12
N LEU A 160 -6.52 2.17 15.10
CA LEU A 160 -5.76 2.38 13.87
C LEU A 160 -6.34 3.53 13.04
N ALA A 161 -7.66 3.63 12.92
CA ALA A 161 -8.31 4.70 12.16
C ALA A 161 -7.97 6.09 12.74
N ALA A 162 -8.05 6.23 14.07
CA ALA A 162 -7.65 7.46 14.76
C ALA A 162 -6.16 7.76 14.56
N GLY A 163 -5.30 6.76 14.78
CA GLY A 163 -3.84 6.90 14.63
C GLY A 163 -3.39 7.20 13.21
N ALA A 164 -4.04 6.61 12.22
CA ALA A 164 -3.76 6.83 10.81
C ALA A 164 -4.19 8.23 10.37
N ALA A 165 -5.30 8.76 10.89
CA ALA A 165 -5.71 10.14 10.65
C ALA A 165 -4.68 11.14 11.19
N ASP A 166 -4.22 10.95 12.43
CA ASP A 166 -3.16 11.78 13.03
C ASP A 166 -1.84 11.67 12.25
N PHE A 167 -1.50 10.47 11.78
CA PHE A 167 -0.31 10.23 10.96
C PHE A 167 -0.38 10.97 9.62
N VAL A 168 -1.50 10.90 8.91
CA VAL A 168 -1.71 11.65 7.67
C VAL A 168 -1.57 13.15 7.92
N ALA A 169 -2.18 13.67 8.98
CA ALA A 169 -2.05 15.08 9.36
C ALA A 169 -0.59 15.50 9.59
N ARG A 170 0.18 14.68 10.33
CA ARG A 170 1.62 14.92 10.57
C ARG A 170 2.45 14.90 9.29
N VAL A 171 2.14 14.00 8.35
CA VAL A 171 2.85 13.93 7.07
C VAL A 171 2.51 15.14 6.18
N ARG A 172 1.25 15.60 6.19
CA ARG A 172 0.83 16.82 5.49
C ARG A 172 1.54 18.06 6.02
N GLU A 173 1.75 18.13 7.32
CA GLU A 173 2.54 19.22 7.94
C GLU A 173 4.02 19.14 7.53
N ALA A 174 4.59 17.93 7.47
CA ALA A 174 5.97 17.69 7.06
C ALA A 174 6.26 18.05 5.59
N VAL A 175 5.26 17.92 4.70
CA VAL A 175 5.39 18.23 3.27
C VAL A 175 4.21 19.09 2.80
N PRO A 176 4.20 20.41 3.10
CA PRO A 176 3.10 21.29 2.75
C PRO A 176 2.85 21.34 1.23
N GLY A 177 1.59 21.23 0.83
CA GLY A 177 1.16 21.30 -0.57
C GLY A 177 1.26 20.00 -1.37
N ALA A 178 1.73 18.91 -0.77
CA ALA A 178 1.69 17.59 -1.39
C ALA A 178 0.36 16.87 -1.11
N ASP A 179 -0.24 16.31 -2.16
CA ASP A 179 -1.37 15.39 -2.05
C ASP A 179 -0.89 14.06 -1.45
N ILE A 180 -1.49 13.67 -0.32
CA ILE A 180 -1.10 12.43 0.37
C ILE A 180 -1.91 11.26 -0.18
N ILE A 181 -1.19 10.28 -0.75
CA ILE A 181 -1.76 9.03 -1.22
C ILE A 181 -1.43 7.93 -0.20
N VAL A 182 -2.44 7.25 0.33
CA VAL A 182 -2.26 6.21 1.35
C VAL A 182 -2.36 4.84 0.70
N GLN A 183 -1.33 4.02 0.87
CA GLN A 183 -1.31 2.61 0.49
C GLN A 183 -1.61 1.77 1.75
N LEU A 184 -2.75 1.07 1.76
CA LEU A 184 -3.12 0.10 2.80
C LEU A 184 -2.72 -1.31 2.36
N ASP A 185 -1.76 -1.90 3.06
CA ASP A 185 -1.20 -3.20 2.71
C ASP A 185 -1.91 -4.34 3.44
N GLU A 186 -2.53 -5.23 2.68
CA GLU A 186 -3.29 -6.38 3.20
C GLU A 186 -2.75 -7.71 2.66
N PRO A 187 -1.47 -8.05 2.87
CA PRO A 187 -0.85 -9.26 2.31
C PRO A 187 -1.47 -10.58 2.81
N ASP A 188 -2.11 -10.58 3.98
CA ASP A 188 -2.70 -11.78 4.59
C ASP A 188 -4.19 -11.94 4.25
N ILE A 189 -4.79 -11.03 3.47
CA ILE A 189 -6.24 -10.99 3.31
C ILE A 189 -6.83 -12.25 2.68
N ALA A 190 -6.08 -12.88 1.77
CA ALA A 190 -6.49 -14.15 1.19
C ALA A 190 -6.62 -15.23 2.26
N ASP A 191 -5.69 -15.26 3.23
CA ASP A 191 -5.69 -16.22 4.32
C ASP A 191 -6.73 -15.88 5.41
N VAL A 192 -6.98 -14.59 5.63
CA VAL A 192 -8.04 -14.07 6.52
C VAL A 192 -9.42 -14.50 6.02
N LEU A 193 -9.68 -14.32 4.73
CA LEU A 193 -10.95 -14.72 4.09
C LEU A 193 -11.06 -16.24 3.94
N GLY A 194 -9.95 -16.93 3.68
CA GLY A 194 -9.88 -18.39 3.57
C GLY A 194 -9.96 -19.12 4.91
N GLY A 195 -9.61 -18.46 6.02
CA GLY A 195 -9.49 -19.11 7.33
C GLY A 195 -8.30 -20.07 7.38
N THR A 196 -7.19 -19.73 6.72
CA THR A 196 -5.98 -20.55 6.61
C THR A 196 -4.85 -20.09 7.52
N ILE A 197 -5.02 -18.97 8.22
CA ILE A 197 -4.03 -18.46 9.19
C ILE A 197 -3.87 -19.46 10.35
N PRO A 198 -2.66 -19.95 10.64
CA PRO A 198 -2.44 -20.88 11.75
C PRO A 198 -2.73 -20.25 13.12
N THR A 199 -3.28 -21.06 14.04
CA THR A 199 -3.35 -20.74 15.48
C THR A 199 -1.95 -20.69 16.08
N ALA A 200 -1.80 -20.12 17.28
CA ALA A 200 -0.52 -20.07 17.98
C ALA A 200 0.11 -21.46 18.19
N SER A 201 -0.72 -22.50 18.38
CA SER A 201 -0.28 -23.89 18.50
C SER A 201 0.13 -24.56 17.18
N GLY A 202 -0.21 -23.96 16.03
CA GLY A 202 0.04 -24.52 14.70
C GLY A 202 -0.82 -25.73 14.29
N TYR A 203 -1.60 -26.32 15.21
CA TYR A 203 -2.42 -27.51 14.92
C TYR A 203 -3.74 -27.21 14.20
N ARG A 204 -4.20 -25.95 14.23
CA ARG A 204 -5.48 -25.52 13.65
C ARG A 204 -5.27 -24.20 12.93
N THR A 205 -6.29 -23.81 12.17
CA THR A 205 -6.37 -22.48 11.59
C THR A 205 -7.44 -21.65 12.26
N LEU A 206 -7.28 -20.34 12.20
CA LEU A 206 -8.27 -19.37 12.61
C LEU A 206 -9.49 -19.43 11.70
N ARG A 207 -10.66 -19.10 12.25
CA ARG A 207 -11.89 -19.03 11.46
C ARG A 207 -11.77 -17.93 10.41
N SER A 208 -12.34 -18.17 9.23
CA SER A 208 -12.48 -17.16 8.19
C SER A 208 -13.25 -15.95 8.72
N VAL A 209 -12.75 -14.75 8.41
CA VAL A 209 -13.50 -13.51 8.66
C VAL A 209 -14.52 -13.30 7.53
N PRO A 210 -15.79 -12.96 7.83
CA PRO A 210 -16.79 -12.72 6.78
C PRO A 210 -16.39 -11.56 5.85
N ALA A 211 -16.65 -11.71 4.55
CA ALA A 211 -16.35 -10.68 3.56
C ALA A 211 -17.02 -9.32 3.88
N SER A 212 -18.21 -9.33 4.46
CA SER A 212 -18.91 -8.11 4.90
C SER A 212 -18.17 -7.37 6.02
N GLU A 213 -17.51 -8.11 6.93
CA GLU A 213 -16.71 -7.52 7.99
C GLU A 213 -15.41 -6.91 7.43
N VAL A 214 -14.78 -7.59 6.46
CA VAL A 214 -13.62 -7.07 5.73
C VAL A 214 -13.96 -5.77 4.99
N SER A 215 -15.02 -5.78 4.17
CA SER A 215 -15.46 -4.58 3.44
C SER A 215 -15.80 -3.44 4.38
N SER A 216 -16.49 -3.71 5.50
CA SER A 216 -16.83 -2.69 6.49
C SER A 216 -15.58 -2.12 7.18
N ALA A 217 -14.57 -2.94 7.47
CA ALA A 217 -13.32 -2.48 8.07
C ALA A 217 -12.52 -1.59 7.11
N TRP A 218 -12.44 -1.97 5.83
CA TRP A 218 -11.79 -1.15 4.81
C TRP A 218 -12.53 0.16 4.56
N GLN A 219 -13.86 0.12 4.47
CA GLN A 219 -14.66 1.33 4.31
C GLN A 219 -14.41 2.32 5.45
N GLN A 220 -14.43 1.87 6.71
CA GLN A 220 -14.14 2.73 7.87
C GLN A 220 -12.73 3.32 7.84
N MET A 221 -11.72 2.56 7.39
CA MET A 221 -10.37 3.08 7.22
C MET A 221 -10.29 4.14 6.11
N ILE A 222 -10.91 3.89 4.96
CA ILE A 222 -10.92 4.82 3.83
C ILE A 222 -11.63 6.13 4.24
N GLU A 223 -12.77 6.04 4.93
CA GLU A 223 -13.50 7.19 5.44
C GLU A 223 -12.66 8.00 6.44
N ALA A 224 -11.95 7.34 7.37
CA ALA A 224 -11.07 8.01 8.32
C ALA A 224 -9.88 8.73 7.65
N LEU A 225 -9.25 8.07 6.66
CA LEU A 225 -8.14 8.64 5.91
C LEU A 225 -8.57 9.82 5.03
N SER A 226 -9.72 9.68 4.34
CA SER A 226 -10.30 10.76 3.55
C SER A 226 -10.69 11.95 4.43
N GLY A 227 -11.28 11.70 5.61
CA GLY A 227 -11.58 12.74 6.60
C GLY A 227 -10.35 13.48 7.14
N ALA A 228 -9.19 12.82 7.19
CA ALA A 228 -7.90 13.43 7.52
C ALA A 228 -7.25 14.19 6.34
N GLY A 229 -7.87 14.13 5.16
CA GLY A 229 -7.43 14.76 3.92
C GLY A 229 -6.36 13.99 3.16
N ALA A 230 -6.39 12.65 3.22
CA ALA A 230 -5.75 11.84 2.19
C ALA A 230 -6.47 12.07 0.85
N ALA A 231 -5.70 12.29 -0.23
CA ALA A 231 -6.24 12.52 -1.56
C ALA A 231 -6.75 11.22 -2.20
N GLN A 232 -6.06 10.10 -1.96
CA GLN A 232 -6.42 8.78 -2.49
C GLN A 232 -6.02 7.68 -1.50
N THR A 233 -6.83 6.62 -1.44
CA THR A 233 -6.52 5.39 -0.71
C THR A 233 -6.48 4.19 -1.66
N VAL A 234 -5.33 3.50 -1.70
CA VAL A 234 -5.09 2.33 -2.56
C VAL A 234 -4.83 1.11 -1.68
N LEU A 235 -5.51 0.00 -1.96
CA LEU A 235 -5.28 -1.26 -1.24
C LEU A 235 -4.28 -2.13 -1.98
N ARG A 236 -3.17 -2.48 -1.33
CA ARG A 236 -2.23 -3.49 -1.84
C ARG A 236 -2.69 -4.87 -1.42
N LEU A 237 -3.01 -5.68 -2.41
CA LEU A 237 -3.53 -7.03 -2.25
C LEU A 237 -2.43 -8.05 -2.57
N PRO A 238 -2.53 -9.28 -2.02
CA PRO A 238 -1.54 -10.32 -2.27
C PRO A 238 -1.63 -10.84 -3.70
N GLU A 239 -0.66 -11.68 -4.05
CA GLU A 239 -0.63 -12.37 -5.34
C GLU A 239 -1.90 -13.17 -5.61
N ALA A 240 -2.37 -13.14 -6.86
CA ALA A 240 -3.58 -13.81 -7.30
C ALA A 240 -3.57 -15.32 -6.98
N ALA A 241 -2.40 -15.96 -7.02
CA ALA A 241 -2.24 -17.36 -6.63
C ALA A 241 -2.64 -17.64 -5.18
N ARG A 242 -2.37 -16.72 -4.24
CA ARG A 242 -2.78 -16.85 -2.83
C ARG A 242 -4.28 -16.63 -2.66
N SER A 243 -4.91 -15.86 -3.54
CA SER A 243 -6.37 -15.72 -3.58
C SER A 243 -7.09 -17.02 -3.98
N GLY A 244 -6.38 -18.04 -4.47
CA GLY A 244 -6.91 -19.39 -4.71
C GLY A 244 -7.35 -20.15 -3.45
N ALA A 245 -6.96 -19.68 -2.25
CA ALA A 245 -7.47 -20.21 -0.98
C ALA A 245 -8.94 -19.84 -0.71
N LEU A 246 -9.54 -18.99 -1.55
CA LEU A 246 -10.93 -18.59 -1.44
C LEU A 246 -11.87 -19.71 -1.94
N ARG A 247 -12.98 -19.90 -1.24
CA ARG A 247 -14.01 -20.88 -1.63
C ARG A 247 -14.56 -20.53 -3.02
N ALA A 248 -14.92 -21.55 -3.81
CA ALA A 248 -15.60 -21.34 -5.09
C ALA A 248 -16.86 -20.47 -4.90
N GLY A 249 -16.92 -19.34 -5.60
CA GLY A 249 -18.01 -18.35 -5.50
C GLY A 249 -17.79 -17.23 -4.48
N ALA A 250 -16.67 -17.21 -3.75
CA ALA A 250 -16.30 -16.05 -2.94
C ALA A 250 -15.92 -14.85 -3.82
N GLN A 251 -16.26 -13.65 -3.37
CA GLN A 251 -15.82 -12.41 -4.01
C GLN A 251 -14.30 -12.29 -3.94
N SER A 252 -13.66 -11.82 -5.01
CA SER A 252 -12.22 -11.58 -5.01
C SER A 252 -11.89 -10.44 -4.02
N PRO A 253 -10.71 -10.46 -3.37
CA PRO A 253 -10.29 -9.37 -2.51
C PRO A 253 -10.23 -8.04 -3.26
N PHE A 254 -9.93 -8.10 -4.56
CA PHE A 254 -9.97 -6.96 -5.48
C PHE A 254 -11.36 -6.35 -5.60
N ALA A 255 -12.38 -7.16 -5.87
CA ALA A 255 -13.76 -6.66 -5.94
C ALA A 255 -14.24 -6.13 -4.58
N LEU A 256 -13.85 -6.77 -3.47
CA LEU A 256 -14.16 -6.29 -2.12
C LEU A 256 -13.51 -4.94 -1.81
N ALA A 257 -12.27 -4.71 -2.26
CA ALA A 257 -11.55 -3.46 -2.04
C ALA A 257 -12.21 -2.30 -2.78
N LEU A 258 -12.53 -2.49 -4.07
CA LEU A 258 -13.22 -1.47 -4.86
C LEU A 258 -14.64 -1.21 -4.34
N GLY A 259 -15.36 -2.28 -3.96
CA GLY A 259 -16.69 -2.17 -3.36
C GLY A 259 -16.70 -1.48 -1.99
N ALA A 260 -15.60 -1.53 -1.24
CA ALA A 260 -15.42 -0.80 0.02
C ALA A 260 -15.11 0.69 -0.17
N GLY A 261 -14.94 1.15 -1.42
CA GLY A 261 -14.70 2.55 -1.75
C GLY A 261 -13.25 2.90 -2.06
N ALA A 262 -12.35 1.93 -2.23
CA ALA A 262 -10.95 2.21 -2.54
C ALA A 262 -10.77 2.92 -3.89
N ASP A 263 -9.97 3.98 -3.94
CA ASP A 263 -9.69 4.73 -5.19
C ASP A 263 -8.88 3.89 -6.19
N GLY A 264 -8.22 2.84 -5.70
CA GLY A 264 -7.44 1.92 -6.50
C GLY A 264 -7.00 0.67 -5.76
N ALA A 265 -6.34 -0.23 -6.48
CA ALA A 265 -5.70 -1.40 -5.91
C ALA A 265 -4.32 -1.66 -6.50
N ALA A 266 -3.41 -2.17 -5.68
CA ALA A 266 -2.09 -2.61 -6.09
C ALA A 266 -2.01 -4.13 -6.12
N LEU A 267 -1.59 -4.68 -7.26
CA LEU A 267 -1.53 -6.11 -7.54
C LEU A 267 -0.21 -6.45 -8.24
N PRO A 268 0.43 -7.59 -7.92
CA PRO A 268 1.52 -8.10 -8.75
C PRO A 268 0.97 -8.51 -10.12
N ALA A 269 1.71 -8.25 -11.19
CA ALA A 269 1.34 -8.67 -12.54
C ALA A 269 1.46 -10.19 -12.72
N GLU A 270 2.38 -10.80 -11.99
CA GLU A 270 2.61 -12.24 -11.99
C GLU A 270 1.39 -12.98 -11.43
N GLY A 271 1.00 -14.05 -12.11
CA GLY A 271 -0.12 -14.89 -11.69
C GLY A 271 -1.52 -14.33 -12.01
N LEU A 272 -1.66 -13.13 -12.59
CA LEU A 272 -2.97 -12.60 -12.99
C LEU A 272 -3.61 -13.46 -14.09
N THR A 273 -4.83 -13.91 -13.83
CA THR A 273 -5.64 -14.70 -14.76
C THR A 273 -6.47 -13.80 -15.68
N GLY A 274 -7.08 -14.38 -16.72
CA GLY A 274 -7.98 -13.61 -17.61
C GLY A 274 -9.13 -12.92 -16.86
N ARG A 275 -9.68 -13.56 -15.81
CA ARG A 275 -10.73 -12.98 -14.96
C ARG A 275 -10.21 -11.80 -14.14
N ASP A 276 -8.97 -11.84 -13.69
CA ASP A 276 -8.38 -10.72 -12.95
C ASP A 276 -8.19 -9.51 -13.88
N TRP A 277 -7.79 -9.75 -15.13
CA TRP A 277 -7.71 -8.71 -16.16
C TRP A 277 -9.07 -8.13 -16.56
N GLU A 278 -10.13 -8.94 -16.58
CA GLU A 278 -11.52 -8.45 -16.74
C GLU A 278 -11.89 -7.48 -15.60
N GLY A 279 -11.60 -7.84 -14.35
CA GLY A 279 -11.84 -6.96 -13.20
C GLY A 279 -11.00 -5.67 -13.24
N ILE A 280 -9.74 -5.76 -13.68
CA ILE A 280 -8.88 -4.59 -13.90
C ILE A 280 -9.47 -3.67 -14.97
N ALA A 281 -10.00 -4.22 -16.07
CA ALA A 281 -10.63 -3.44 -17.12
C ALA A 281 -11.86 -2.69 -16.61
N GLU A 282 -12.76 -3.37 -15.90
CA GLU A 282 -13.93 -2.76 -15.26
C GLU A 282 -13.53 -1.63 -14.29
N ALA A 283 -12.48 -1.84 -13.51
CA ALA A 283 -11.97 -0.83 -12.58
C ALA A 283 -11.41 0.40 -13.31
N VAL A 284 -10.64 0.20 -14.38
CA VAL A 284 -10.07 1.29 -15.20
C VAL A 284 -11.19 2.08 -15.88
N GLU A 285 -12.19 1.42 -16.44
CA GLU A 285 -13.38 2.08 -17.02
C GLU A 285 -14.18 2.85 -15.96
N GLY A 286 -14.23 2.32 -14.72
CA GLY A 286 -14.78 3.00 -13.56
C GLY A 286 -13.92 4.13 -12.98
N GLY A 287 -12.82 4.51 -13.64
CA GLY A 287 -11.93 5.60 -13.25
C GLY A 287 -11.02 5.30 -12.06
N ARG A 288 -10.82 4.03 -11.71
CA ARG A 288 -9.97 3.61 -10.59
C ARG A 288 -8.50 3.54 -10.99
N SER A 289 -7.61 3.82 -10.04
CA SER A 289 -6.16 3.70 -10.26
C SER A 289 -5.68 2.27 -10.02
N ILE A 290 -4.93 1.71 -10.97
CA ILE A 290 -4.41 0.34 -10.84
C ILE A 290 -2.89 0.37 -10.74
N TRP A 291 -2.35 -0.18 -9.66
CA TRP A 291 -0.92 -0.25 -9.45
C TRP A 291 -0.43 -1.66 -9.77
N LEU A 292 0.41 -1.79 -10.78
CA LEU A 292 0.78 -3.08 -11.34
C LEU A 292 2.25 -3.39 -11.08
N GLY A 293 2.49 -4.47 -10.33
CA GLY A 293 3.83 -4.98 -10.00
C GLY A 293 4.46 -5.72 -11.18
N VAL A 294 5.15 -5.00 -12.05
CA VAL A 294 5.64 -5.52 -13.35
C VAL A 294 7.09 -5.97 -13.34
N LEU A 295 7.90 -5.46 -12.42
CA LEU A 295 9.34 -5.70 -12.41
C LEU A 295 9.72 -6.62 -11.24
N PRO A 296 10.14 -7.87 -11.51
CA PRO A 296 10.69 -8.75 -10.48
C PRO A 296 11.90 -8.10 -9.82
N VAL A 297 11.98 -8.18 -8.49
CA VAL A 297 13.12 -7.65 -7.73
C VAL A 297 14.26 -8.67 -7.76
N PRO A 298 15.46 -8.31 -8.26
CA PRO A 298 16.59 -9.22 -8.27
C PRO A 298 17.06 -9.50 -6.82
N GLY A 299 17.00 -10.77 -6.38
CA GLY A 299 17.56 -11.21 -5.10
C GLY A 299 16.59 -11.86 -4.11
N GLY A 300 15.29 -11.94 -4.41
CA GLY A 300 14.28 -12.38 -3.45
C GLY A 300 14.22 -13.86 -3.10
N ASP A 301 14.98 -14.77 -3.75
CA ASP A 301 14.87 -16.20 -3.43
C ASP A 301 16.14 -17.06 -3.57
N ASN A 302 17.24 -16.55 -4.14
CA ASN A 302 18.48 -17.33 -4.24
C ASN A 302 19.68 -16.40 -4.20
N GLY A 303 20.42 -16.45 -3.09
CA GLY A 303 21.61 -15.64 -2.86
C GLY A 303 22.67 -15.88 -3.93
N ASN A 304 22.67 -15.06 -4.99
CA ASN A 304 23.83 -14.58 -5.77
C ASN A 304 23.38 -13.77 -7.01
N THR A 305 22.54 -12.74 -6.86
CA THR A 305 22.05 -11.95 -8.02
C THR A 305 22.09 -10.43 -7.81
N ALA A 306 22.98 -9.93 -6.95
CA ALA A 306 23.18 -8.48 -6.74
C ALA A 306 23.59 -7.73 -8.03
N ASN A 307 24.03 -8.47 -9.06
CA ASN A 307 24.46 -7.94 -10.36
C ASN A 307 23.56 -8.32 -11.54
N THR A 308 22.41 -8.96 -11.31
CA THR A 308 21.47 -9.24 -12.41
C THR A 308 20.80 -7.94 -12.83
N GLU A 309 20.95 -7.58 -14.11
CA GLU A 309 20.29 -6.40 -14.64
C GLU A 309 18.76 -6.57 -14.63
N PRO A 310 18.00 -5.50 -14.26
CA PRO A 310 16.56 -5.50 -14.43
C PRO A 310 16.18 -5.83 -15.88
N ARG A 311 15.06 -6.54 -16.08
CA ARG A 311 14.55 -6.86 -17.42
C ARG A 311 14.45 -5.61 -18.29
N GLN A 312 14.66 -5.79 -19.59
CA GLN A 312 14.64 -4.70 -20.57
C GLN A 312 13.25 -4.04 -20.63
N VAL A 313 13.24 -2.71 -20.80
CA VAL A 313 12.00 -1.90 -20.90
C VAL A 313 11.03 -2.48 -21.92
N LYS A 314 11.53 -2.85 -23.12
CA LYS A 314 10.69 -3.42 -24.18
C LYS A 314 9.94 -4.70 -23.76
N ALA A 315 10.56 -5.55 -22.96
CA ALA A 315 9.92 -6.76 -22.45
C ALA A 315 8.82 -6.40 -21.44
N LEU A 316 9.11 -5.50 -20.49
CA LEU A 316 8.14 -5.05 -19.49
C LEU A 316 6.92 -4.37 -20.12
N VAL A 317 7.15 -3.51 -21.11
CA VAL A 317 6.07 -2.88 -21.90
C VAL A 317 5.20 -3.94 -22.56
N GLN A 318 5.78 -4.98 -23.15
CA GLN A 318 5.01 -6.06 -23.79
C GLN A 318 4.25 -6.93 -22.78
N ASP A 319 4.81 -7.15 -21.60
CA ASP A 319 4.16 -7.91 -20.52
C ASP A 319 2.89 -7.18 -20.03
N VAL A 320 2.84 -5.84 -20.13
CA VAL A 320 1.64 -5.03 -19.84
C VAL A 320 0.71 -4.93 -21.06
N LEU A 321 1.24 -4.57 -22.24
CA LEU A 321 0.42 -4.29 -23.42
C LEU A 321 -0.30 -5.52 -23.97
N ARG A 322 0.30 -6.71 -23.89
CA ARG A 322 -0.32 -7.94 -24.40
C ARG A 322 -1.63 -8.27 -23.69
N PRO A 323 -1.68 -8.40 -22.35
CA PRO A 323 -2.95 -8.63 -21.68
C PRO A 323 -3.91 -7.44 -21.79
N TRP A 324 -3.39 -6.20 -21.75
CA TRP A 324 -4.20 -4.98 -21.91
C TRP A 324 -4.95 -4.93 -23.24
N SER A 325 -4.27 -5.17 -24.35
CA SER A 325 -4.90 -5.23 -25.68
C SER A 325 -5.78 -6.46 -25.86
N LYS A 326 -5.41 -7.60 -25.26
CA LYS A 326 -6.20 -8.84 -25.31
C LYS A 326 -7.57 -8.69 -24.65
N ILE A 327 -7.67 -7.92 -23.57
CA ILE A 327 -8.95 -7.63 -22.91
C ILE A 327 -9.73 -6.49 -23.59
N GLY A 328 -9.12 -5.82 -24.57
CA GLY A 328 -9.78 -4.80 -25.38
C GLY A 328 -9.68 -3.37 -24.83
N LEU A 329 -8.85 -3.11 -23.83
CA LEU A 329 -8.64 -1.76 -23.32
C LEU A 329 -7.86 -0.91 -24.33
N PRO A 330 -8.28 0.36 -24.57
CA PRO A 330 -7.56 1.25 -25.47
C PRO A 330 -6.22 1.70 -24.88
N ALA A 331 -5.27 2.06 -25.74
CA ALA A 331 -3.96 2.59 -25.29
C ALA A 331 -4.12 3.91 -24.52
N THR A 332 -5.12 4.72 -24.86
CA THR A 332 -5.45 5.98 -24.16
C THR A 332 -5.83 5.81 -22.69
N ALA A 333 -6.19 4.59 -22.26
CA ALA A 333 -6.50 4.29 -20.86
C ALA A 333 -5.27 3.84 -20.05
N LEU A 334 -4.10 3.64 -20.68
CA LEU A 334 -2.86 3.29 -19.99
C LEU A 334 -2.47 4.25 -18.85
N PRO A 335 -2.74 5.57 -18.92
CA PRO A 335 -2.45 6.49 -17.82
C PRO A 335 -3.16 6.19 -16.49
N ALA A 336 -4.17 5.31 -16.48
CA ALA A 336 -4.76 4.78 -15.24
C ALA A 336 -3.79 3.86 -14.46
N LEU A 337 -2.74 3.37 -15.12
CA LEU A 337 -1.72 2.52 -14.54
C LEU A 337 -0.64 3.30 -13.79
N ARG A 338 -0.25 2.75 -12.65
CA ARG A 338 0.99 3.09 -11.95
C ARG A 338 1.85 1.84 -11.82
N LEU A 339 3.08 1.89 -12.31
CA LEU A 339 3.98 0.74 -12.26
C LEU A 339 4.65 0.64 -10.90
N THR A 340 4.77 -0.58 -10.38
CA THR A 340 5.52 -0.89 -9.16
C THR A 340 6.49 -2.05 -9.40
N PRO A 341 7.50 -2.24 -8.53
CA PRO A 341 8.17 -3.53 -8.42
C PRO A 341 7.16 -4.61 -8.02
N ALA A 342 7.43 -5.86 -8.39
CA ALA A 342 6.61 -7.01 -8.01
C ALA A 342 6.77 -7.40 -6.53
N GLY A 343 7.88 -7.00 -5.91
CA GLY A 343 8.22 -7.32 -4.53
C GLY A 343 8.83 -6.14 -3.77
N GLU A 344 9.15 -6.38 -2.51
CA GLU A 344 9.78 -5.37 -1.65
C GLU A 344 11.27 -5.18 -1.97
N LEU A 345 11.82 -3.99 -1.72
CA LEU A 345 13.21 -3.66 -2.04
C LEU A 345 14.14 -3.74 -0.82
N ALA A 346 13.64 -4.03 0.38
CA ALA A 346 14.42 -4.00 1.61
C ALA A 346 15.63 -4.94 1.60
N GLU A 347 15.54 -6.08 0.91
CA GLU A 347 16.63 -7.07 0.80
C GLU A 347 17.58 -6.80 -0.38
N ALA A 348 17.23 -5.87 -1.27
CA ALA A 348 18.09 -5.51 -2.39
C ALA A 348 19.28 -4.64 -1.92
N SER A 349 20.35 -4.53 -2.71
CA SER A 349 21.35 -3.50 -2.45
C SER A 349 20.79 -2.11 -2.81
N PRO A 350 21.26 -1.00 -2.19
CA PRO A 350 20.83 0.35 -2.55
C PRO A 350 21.03 0.68 -4.04
N SER A 351 22.12 0.20 -4.65
CA SER A 351 22.37 0.35 -6.08
C SER A 351 21.41 -0.47 -6.94
N SER A 352 21.01 -1.66 -6.50
CA SER A 352 19.99 -2.47 -7.18
C SER A 352 18.61 -1.81 -7.07
N ALA A 353 18.21 -1.36 -5.89
CA ALA A 353 16.95 -0.65 -5.67
C ALA A 353 16.84 0.60 -6.55
N ARG A 354 17.93 1.39 -6.66
CA ARG A 354 18.00 2.53 -7.59
C ARG A 354 17.82 2.13 -9.05
N ARG A 355 18.50 1.07 -9.51
CA ARG A 355 18.35 0.54 -10.88
C ARG A 355 16.92 0.07 -11.16
N VAL A 356 16.25 -0.53 -10.18
CA VAL A 356 14.85 -0.94 -10.29
C VAL A 356 13.93 0.27 -10.47
N LEU A 357 14.09 1.32 -9.67
CA LEU A 357 13.32 2.57 -9.83
C LEU A 357 13.55 3.21 -11.20
N SER A 358 14.81 3.38 -11.59
CA SER A 358 15.16 3.96 -12.90
C SER A 358 14.60 3.14 -14.07
N ARG A 359 14.53 1.81 -13.96
CA ARG A 359 13.92 0.97 -15.00
C ARG A 359 12.40 1.11 -15.03
N LEU A 360 11.75 1.28 -13.88
CA LEU A 360 10.30 1.49 -13.80
C LEU A 360 9.89 2.84 -14.39
N THR A 361 10.62 3.91 -14.10
CA THR A 361 10.35 5.24 -14.67
C THR A 361 10.49 5.22 -16.19
N GLN A 362 11.57 4.65 -16.73
CA GLN A 362 11.75 4.45 -18.18
C GLN A 362 10.62 3.62 -18.82
N THR A 363 10.09 2.63 -18.09
CA THR A 363 8.98 1.79 -18.59
C THR A 363 7.66 2.55 -18.59
N ALA A 364 7.42 3.39 -17.57
CA ALA A 364 6.27 4.26 -17.50
C ALA A 364 6.29 5.32 -18.61
N GLU A 365 7.46 5.92 -18.89
CA GLU A 365 7.66 6.84 -20.01
C GLU A 365 7.35 6.16 -21.36
N ALA A 366 7.87 4.94 -21.57
CA ALA A 366 7.62 4.19 -22.80
C ALA A 366 6.13 3.84 -22.99
N LEU A 367 5.41 3.46 -21.92
CA LEU A 367 3.97 3.22 -21.99
C LEU A 367 3.17 4.52 -22.22
N THR A 368 3.63 5.63 -21.65
CA THR A 368 3.02 6.95 -21.89
C THR A 368 3.15 7.34 -23.36
N GLN A 369 4.31 7.08 -23.98
CA GLN A 369 4.49 7.32 -25.41
C GLN A 369 3.55 6.45 -26.26
N VAL A 370 3.39 5.16 -25.92
CA VAL A 370 2.43 4.28 -26.60
C VAL A 370 0.99 4.79 -26.46
N ALA A 371 0.62 5.32 -25.28
CA ALA A 371 -0.69 5.91 -25.04
C ALA A 371 -0.95 7.20 -25.85
N ALA A 372 0.11 7.94 -26.19
CA ALA A 372 0.03 9.15 -27.00
C ALA A 372 0.01 8.87 -28.51
N GLU A 373 0.58 7.74 -28.95
CA GLU A 373 0.65 7.33 -30.35
C GLU A 373 -0.56 6.53 -30.84
N GLY A 374 -1.27 5.85 -29.92
CA GLY A 374 -2.45 5.03 -30.20
C GLY A 374 -3.75 5.76 -29.90
#